data_AF-A0A8B7YBM1-F1
#
_entry.id   AF-A0A8B7YBM1-F1
#
_cell.length_a   1.000
_cell.length_b   1.000
_cell.length_c   1.000
_cell.angle_alpha   90.00
_cell.angle_beta   90.00
_cell.angle_gamma   90.00
#
_symmetry.space_group_name_H-M   'P 1'
#
loop_
_entity.id
_entity.type
_entity.pdbx_description
1 polymer ?
#
loop_
_entity_poly.entity_id
_entity_poly.type
_entity_poly.pdbx_seq_one_letter_code
_entity_poly.pdbx_strand_id
1 'polypeptide(L)'
;MMAAPHSLEEMKFMADLARQKDSKYSVWIACNDIKVEGNWTCDGQEGSKPFMAWGPGQPHNTDNIQDCAAIAAKCNDSMNDARCSKSREAVCIRQAVCTPRLTQPRQYCFSSNTPIPMLNSTCLLDHVIREFITEGVTACGSTCIKEPGCRSFNIKNGDGKKLCQLNNSTSSKDKDKFQTIADFCIYLEECIG
;
A
#
# COMPACT_ATOMS: atom_id res chain seq x y z
N MET A 1 0.75 16.47 -9.69
CA MET A 1 2.02 17.16 -9.34
C MET A 1 3.14 16.15 -9.49
N MET A 2 4.39 16.58 -9.69
CA MET A 2 5.52 15.65 -9.66
C MET A 2 5.64 15.02 -8.27
N ALA A 3 6.21 13.83 -8.21
CA ALA A 3 6.33 13.04 -7.01
C ALA A 3 7.69 13.26 -6.35
N ALA A 4 7.71 13.40 -5.02
CA ALA A 4 8.91 13.25 -4.21
C ALA A 4 8.71 12.07 -3.24
N PRO A 5 9.66 11.11 -3.14
CA PRO A 5 9.56 10.04 -2.17
C PRO A 5 9.81 10.55 -0.75
N HIS A 6 9.04 10.04 0.23
CA HIS A 6 9.20 10.32 1.67
C HIS A 6 9.94 9.20 2.39
N SER A 7 10.19 8.08 1.72
CA SER A 7 10.85 6.91 2.28
C SER A 7 11.54 6.08 1.20
N LEU A 8 12.39 5.15 1.63
CA LEU A 8 13.02 4.17 0.74
C LEU A 8 11.98 3.27 0.06
N GLU A 9 10.89 2.95 0.75
CA GLU A 9 9.80 2.13 0.21
C GLU A 9 9.09 2.86 -0.94
N GLU A 10 8.74 4.14 -0.74
CA GLU A 10 8.14 4.96 -1.80
C GLU A 10 9.08 5.12 -2.99
N MET A 11 10.37 5.36 -2.75
CA MET A 11 11.35 5.48 -3.83
C MET A 11 11.46 4.17 -4.64
N LYS A 12 11.47 3.01 -3.98
CA LYS A 12 11.48 1.70 -4.65
C LYS A 12 10.22 1.48 -5.48
N PHE A 13 9.05 1.82 -4.94
CA PHE A 13 7.80 1.77 -5.68
C PHE A 13 7.84 2.64 -6.95
N MET A 14 8.37 3.87 -6.83
CA MET A 14 8.53 4.78 -7.97
C MET A 14 9.51 4.22 -9.02
N ALA A 15 10.62 3.63 -8.58
CA ALA A 15 11.58 2.92 -9.44
C ALA A 15 10.93 1.75 -10.19
N ASP A 16 10.16 0.91 -9.49
CA ASP A 16 9.49 -0.24 -10.10
C ASP A 16 8.40 0.18 -11.10
N LEU A 17 7.71 1.29 -10.84
CA LEU A 17 6.78 1.89 -11.80
C LEU A 17 7.51 2.36 -13.07
N ALA A 18 8.64 3.04 -12.93
CA ALA A 18 9.42 3.51 -14.08
C ALA A 18 10.01 2.34 -14.88
N ARG A 19 10.49 1.30 -14.18
CA ARG A 19 11.07 0.09 -14.79
C ARG A 19 10.08 -0.67 -15.66
N GLN A 20 8.80 -0.68 -15.29
CA GLN A 20 7.75 -1.32 -16.10
C GLN A 20 7.65 -0.73 -17.51
N LYS A 21 8.04 0.53 -17.69
CA LYS A 21 7.99 1.23 -18.98
C LYS A 21 9.32 1.21 -19.71
N ASP A 22 10.44 1.34 -19.00
CA ASP A 22 11.79 1.32 -19.56
C ASP A 22 12.79 0.71 -18.56
N SER A 23 13.56 -0.30 -18.98
CA SER A 23 14.58 -0.93 -18.13
C SER A 23 15.81 -0.04 -17.91
N LYS A 24 16.02 0.99 -18.73
CA LYS A 24 17.10 1.98 -18.62
C LYS A 24 16.60 3.34 -18.13
N TYR A 25 15.47 3.34 -17.41
CA TYR A 25 14.80 4.54 -16.98
C TYR A 25 15.70 5.50 -16.18
N SER A 26 15.40 6.78 -16.34
CA SER A 26 15.83 7.84 -15.45
C SER A 26 14.73 8.89 -15.42
N VAL A 27 14.01 8.95 -14.30
CA VAL A 27 12.75 9.69 -14.17
C VAL A 27 12.90 10.83 -13.19
N TRP A 28 12.40 12.01 -13.56
CA TRP A 28 12.39 13.18 -12.69
C TRP A 28 11.48 12.96 -11.48
N ILE A 29 11.96 13.47 -10.34
CA ILE A 29 11.20 13.60 -9.10
C ILE A 29 11.15 15.08 -8.70
N ALA A 30 10.24 15.43 -7.82
CA ALA A 30 9.99 16.81 -7.39
C ALA A 30 11.01 17.30 -6.36
N CYS A 31 12.30 17.11 -6.62
CA CYS A 31 13.39 17.51 -5.73
C CYS A 31 14.49 18.26 -6.49
N ASN A 32 14.94 19.38 -5.93
CA ASN A 32 15.94 20.28 -6.52
C ASN A 32 16.69 21.10 -5.46
N ASP A 33 17.87 21.60 -5.81
CA ASP A 33 18.66 22.56 -5.02
C ASP A 33 18.93 23.87 -5.77
N ILE A 34 18.13 24.18 -6.81
CA ILE A 34 18.20 25.39 -7.66
C ILE A 34 18.34 26.69 -6.86
N LYS A 35 17.71 26.77 -5.68
CA LYS A 35 17.73 27.97 -4.85
C LYS A 35 19.06 28.18 -4.13
N VAL A 36 19.66 27.10 -3.64
CA VAL A 36 20.89 27.10 -2.84
C VAL A 36 21.59 25.77 -3.07
N GLU A 37 22.70 25.81 -3.81
CA GLU A 37 23.53 24.65 -4.14
C GLU A 37 23.85 23.78 -2.90
N GLY A 38 23.63 22.47 -3.02
CA GLY A 38 23.83 21.51 -1.94
C GLY A 38 22.71 21.47 -0.90
N ASN A 39 21.75 22.41 -0.93
CA ASN A 39 20.58 22.44 -0.06
C ASN A 39 19.32 22.00 -0.82
N TRP A 40 19.18 20.68 -0.93
CA TRP A 40 18.06 20.03 -1.59
C TRP A 40 16.73 20.31 -0.89
N THR A 41 15.71 20.53 -1.70
CA THR A 41 14.30 20.69 -1.29
C THR A 41 13.42 19.78 -2.13
N CYS A 42 12.33 19.30 -1.57
CA CYS A 42 11.35 18.46 -2.28
C CYS A 42 9.93 18.98 -2.04
N ASP A 43 9.11 18.96 -3.09
CA ASP A 43 7.69 19.32 -2.99
C ASP A 43 6.97 18.41 -1.98
N GLY A 44 6.17 19.01 -1.10
CA GLY A 44 5.39 18.29 -0.08
C GLY A 44 6.16 17.94 1.20
N GLN A 45 7.42 18.35 1.32
CA GLN A 45 8.28 18.14 2.50
C GLN A 45 8.76 19.46 3.12
N GLU A 46 8.04 20.56 2.86
CA GLU A 46 8.41 21.90 3.32
C GLU A 46 8.51 21.95 4.86
N GLY A 47 9.59 22.56 5.37
CA GLY A 47 9.82 22.71 6.81
C GLY A 47 10.44 21.50 7.50
N SER A 48 10.81 20.44 6.76
CA SER A 48 11.59 19.32 7.26
C SER A 48 12.80 19.04 6.37
N LYS A 49 13.77 18.26 6.88
CA LYS A 49 14.89 17.80 6.04
C LYS A 49 14.33 16.79 5.04
N PRO A 50 14.46 17.01 3.71
CA PRO A 50 13.84 16.12 2.75
C PRO A 50 14.51 14.75 2.75
N PHE A 51 13.73 13.73 2.41
CA PHE A 51 14.24 12.39 2.19
C PHE A 51 15.16 12.37 0.98
N MET A 52 16.43 12.00 1.19
CA MET A 52 17.45 11.87 0.15
C MET A 52 18.07 10.48 0.21
N ALA A 53 18.05 9.77 -0.91
CA ALA A 53 18.64 8.44 -1.04
C ALA A 53 19.45 8.38 -2.34
N TRP A 54 20.62 9.01 -2.29
CA TRP A 54 21.55 9.11 -3.40
C TRP A 54 22.13 7.75 -3.79
N GLY A 55 22.31 7.55 -5.10
CA GLY A 55 23.06 6.44 -5.62
C GLY A 55 24.56 6.56 -5.31
N PRO A 56 25.33 5.49 -5.55
CA PRO A 56 26.77 5.50 -5.34
C PRO A 56 27.45 6.66 -6.09
N GLY A 57 28.18 7.50 -5.37
CA GLY A 57 28.87 8.66 -5.93
C GLY A 57 27.97 9.80 -6.38
N GLN A 58 26.76 9.94 -5.81
CA GLN A 58 25.84 11.04 -6.03
C GLN A 58 25.56 11.79 -4.70
N PRO A 59 25.15 13.07 -4.74
CA PRO A 59 25.16 13.94 -5.91
C PRO A 59 26.60 14.31 -6.28
N HIS A 60 26.88 14.49 -7.57
CA HIS A 60 28.24 14.73 -8.07
C HIS A 60 28.41 16.10 -8.72
N ASN A 61 27.30 16.81 -8.93
CA ASN A 61 27.17 18.13 -9.50
C ASN A 61 28.13 18.43 -10.66
N THR A 62 28.07 17.59 -11.70
CA THR A 62 28.95 17.77 -12.88
C THR A 62 28.79 19.17 -13.46
N ASP A 63 29.91 19.87 -13.66
CA ASP A 63 30.00 21.24 -14.18
C ASP A 63 29.27 22.31 -13.34
N ASN A 64 28.86 21.99 -12.10
CA ASN A 64 28.05 22.85 -11.24
C ASN A 64 26.69 23.28 -11.86
N ILE A 65 26.02 22.35 -12.56
CA ILE A 65 24.76 22.62 -13.28
C ILE A 65 23.69 21.54 -13.08
N GLN A 66 23.81 20.67 -12.06
CA GLN A 66 22.94 19.51 -11.88
C GLN A 66 21.92 19.70 -10.76
N ASP A 67 21.03 20.67 -10.92
CA ASP A 67 20.17 21.10 -9.82
C ASP A 67 18.88 20.27 -9.62
N CYS A 68 18.66 19.20 -10.39
CA CYS A 68 17.43 18.40 -10.36
C CYS A 68 17.70 16.92 -10.08
N ALA A 69 16.90 16.30 -9.22
CA ALA A 69 17.03 14.88 -8.87
C ALA A 69 16.18 13.99 -9.77
N ALA A 70 16.74 12.84 -10.15
CA ALA A 70 16.04 11.76 -10.84
C ALA A 70 16.30 10.42 -10.15
N ILE A 71 15.32 9.50 -10.17
CA ILE A 71 15.56 8.09 -9.85
C ILE A 71 16.05 7.40 -11.12
N ALA A 72 17.15 6.65 -11.06
CA ALA A 72 17.77 6.07 -12.26
C ALA A 72 18.22 4.62 -12.08
N ALA A 73 17.92 3.78 -13.08
CA ALA A 73 18.36 2.39 -13.12
C ALA A 73 19.89 2.26 -13.00
N LYS A 74 20.63 3.16 -13.65
CA LYS A 74 22.12 3.22 -13.59
C LYS A 74 22.68 3.51 -12.19
N CYS A 75 21.85 3.97 -11.27
CA CYS A 75 22.21 4.31 -9.90
C CYS A 75 21.61 3.31 -8.90
N ASN A 76 21.42 2.05 -9.32
CA ASN A 76 20.78 1.01 -8.52
C ASN A 76 19.43 1.47 -7.96
N ASP A 77 18.60 2.01 -8.85
CA ASP A 77 17.25 2.50 -8.53
C ASP A 77 17.22 3.63 -7.45
N SER A 78 18.35 4.30 -7.25
CA SER A 78 18.52 5.40 -6.30
C SER A 78 18.59 6.76 -7.01
N MET A 79 18.69 7.85 -6.23
CA MET A 79 18.70 9.22 -6.75
C MET A 79 20.01 9.58 -7.45
N ASN A 80 19.90 10.40 -8.50
CA ASN A 80 20.99 10.97 -9.28
C ASN A 80 20.67 12.42 -9.56
N ASP A 81 21.61 13.32 -9.31
CA ASP A 81 21.51 14.72 -9.70
C ASP A 81 21.83 14.90 -11.19
N ALA A 82 21.06 15.73 -11.87
CA ALA A 82 21.21 15.97 -13.30
C ALA A 82 20.74 17.38 -13.67
N ARG A 83 21.28 17.88 -14.78
CA ARG A 83 20.88 19.15 -15.36
C ARG A 83 19.37 19.16 -15.66
N CYS A 84 18.65 20.11 -15.05
CA CYS A 84 17.20 20.24 -15.15
C CYS A 84 16.68 20.36 -16.59
N SER A 85 17.51 20.88 -17.51
CA SER A 85 17.14 21.04 -18.92
C SER A 85 17.11 19.72 -19.71
N LYS A 86 17.47 18.58 -19.13
CA LYS A 86 17.39 17.28 -19.81
C LYS A 86 15.94 16.84 -19.95
N SER A 87 15.56 16.42 -21.16
CA SER A 87 14.27 15.79 -21.41
C SER A 87 14.24 14.39 -20.78
N ARG A 88 13.36 14.18 -19.81
CA ARG A 88 13.09 12.89 -19.16
C ARG A 88 11.62 12.80 -18.79
N GLU A 89 11.14 11.58 -18.62
CA GLU A 89 9.83 11.35 -18.02
C GLU A 89 9.86 11.72 -16.53
N ALA A 90 8.70 12.01 -15.94
CA ALA A 90 8.57 12.34 -14.53
C ALA A 90 7.59 11.39 -13.85
N VAL A 91 7.86 11.07 -12.59
CA VAL A 91 6.86 10.39 -11.76
C VAL A 91 5.91 11.44 -11.20
N CYS A 92 4.61 11.21 -11.33
CA CYS A 92 3.58 12.09 -10.82
C CYS A 92 2.86 11.47 -9.63
N ILE A 93 2.60 12.26 -8.60
CA ILE A 93 1.59 11.91 -7.60
C ILE A 93 0.24 12.54 -7.95
N ARG A 94 -0.80 11.77 -7.68
CA ARG A 94 -2.17 12.23 -7.61
C ARG A 94 -2.66 11.89 -6.22
N GLN A 95 -3.22 12.87 -5.51
CA GLN A 95 -3.97 12.55 -4.31
C GLN A 95 -5.07 11.58 -4.71
N ALA A 96 -5.06 10.40 -4.09
CA ALA A 96 -6.15 9.47 -4.23
C ALA A 96 -7.37 10.12 -3.56
N VAL A 97 -8.25 10.71 -4.36
CA VAL A 97 -9.61 10.94 -3.91
C VAL A 97 -10.22 9.55 -3.86
N CYS A 98 -10.16 8.92 -2.69
CA CYS A 98 -11.00 7.78 -2.37
C CYS A 98 -12.43 8.30 -2.29
N THR A 99 -13.03 8.67 -3.43
CA THR A 99 -14.48 8.57 -3.54
C THR A 99 -14.79 7.10 -3.33
N PRO A 100 -15.57 6.72 -2.30
CA PRO A 100 -16.11 5.37 -2.25
C PRO A 100 -16.76 5.16 -3.62
N ARG A 101 -16.26 4.23 -4.41
CA ARG A 101 -17.03 3.83 -5.58
C ARG A 101 -18.36 3.38 -5.02
N LEU A 102 -19.47 3.97 -5.46
CA LEU A 102 -20.79 3.34 -5.42
C LEU A 102 -20.80 2.16 -6.41
N THR A 103 -19.74 1.37 -6.50
CA THR A 103 -19.79 0.04 -7.11
C THR A 103 -20.41 -0.85 -6.06
N GLN A 104 -21.50 -1.50 -6.45
CA GLN A 104 -22.28 -2.54 -5.75
C GLN A 104 -21.97 -2.73 -4.26
N PRO A 105 -22.98 -2.67 -3.37
CA PRO A 105 -22.76 -2.88 -1.93
C PRO A 105 -21.87 -4.10 -1.72
N ARG A 106 -20.67 -3.89 -1.14
CA ARG A 106 -19.71 -4.97 -0.85
C ARG A 106 -20.47 -6.05 -0.09
N GLN A 107 -20.77 -7.14 -0.79
CA GLN A 107 -21.51 -8.24 -0.23
C GLN A 107 -20.51 -9.22 0.36
N TYR A 108 -20.84 -9.75 1.53
CA TYR A 108 -20.02 -10.76 2.18
C TYR A 108 -20.72 -12.10 2.11
N CYS A 109 -20.01 -13.09 1.60
CA CYS A 109 -20.50 -14.44 1.40
C CYS A 109 -19.68 -15.39 2.25
N PHE A 110 -20.26 -16.55 2.55
CA PHE A 110 -19.48 -17.71 2.96
C PHE A 110 -18.61 -18.14 1.78
N SER A 111 -17.35 -18.52 2.04
CA SER A 111 -16.47 -19.08 1.02
C SER A 111 -17.02 -20.42 0.53
N SER A 112 -17.90 -20.42 -0.47
CA SER A 112 -18.54 -21.63 -1.00
C SER A 112 -17.62 -22.36 -1.96
N ASN A 113 -17.05 -23.49 -1.53
CA ASN A 113 -16.70 -24.61 -2.43
C ASN A 113 -16.54 -25.97 -1.73
N THR A 114 -17.08 -26.16 -0.52
CA THR A 114 -17.21 -27.51 0.05
C THR A 114 -18.58 -27.70 0.71
N PRO A 115 -19.35 -28.74 0.33
CA PRO A 115 -20.43 -29.25 1.16
C PRO A 115 -19.78 -30.14 2.23
N ILE A 116 -19.21 -29.53 3.27
CA ILE A 116 -18.74 -30.26 4.45
C ILE A 116 -19.57 -29.76 5.65
N PRO A 117 -20.09 -30.66 6.50
CA PRO A 117 -20.98 -30.30 7.59
C PRO A 117 -20.35 -29.23 8.47
N MET A 118 -21.20 -28.46 9.17
CA MET A 118 -20.86 -27.44 10.16
C MET A 118 -20.08 -27.98 11.40
N LEU A 119 -19.12 -28.89 11.22
CA LEU A 119 -18.40 -29.56 12.30
C LEU A 119 -17.04 -28.93 12.61
N ASN A 120 -16.37 -28.28 11.65
CA ASN A 120 -15.04 -27.69 11.89
C ASN A 120 -15.07 -26.17 11.63
N SER A 121 -15.34 -25.39 12.68
CA SER A 121 -15.31 -23.93 12.66
C SER A 121 -13.89 -23.41 12.35
N THR A 122 -13.63 -23.00 11.10
CA THR A 122 -12.32 -22.47 10.68
C THR A 122 -12.31 -20.95 10.58
N CYS A 123 -11.21 -20.36 11.02
CA CYS A 123 -11.00 -18.91 11.06
C CYS A 123 -9.69 -18.56 10.35
N LEU A 124 -9.66 -17.42 9.67
CA LEU A 124 -8.42 -16.88 9.11
C LEU A 124 -7.58 -16.27 10.25
N LEU A 125 -6.30 -16.65 10.35
CA LEU A 125 -5.36 -16.11 11.33
C LEU A 125 -4.28 -15.22 10.69
N ASP A 126 -3.50 -14.53 11.51
CA ASP A 126 -2.37 -13.65 11.11
C ASP A 126 -2.73 -12.46 10.20
N HIS A 127 -4.00 -12.28 9.89
CA HIS A 127 -4.50 -11.21 9.02
C HIS A 127 -5.43 -10.23 9.73
N VAL A 128 -5.62 -10.39 11.05
CA VAL A 128 -6.50 -9.53 11.86
C VAL A 128 -5.92 -8.12 11.94
N ILE A 129 -6.61 -7.15 11.36
CA ILE A 129 -6.23 -5.74 11.40
C ILE A 129 -6.98 -4.95 12.46
N ARG A 130 -8.14 -5.44 12.91
CA ARG A 130 -8.93 -4.82 13.96
C ARG A 130 -9.85 -5.85 14.61
N GLU A 131 -10.04 -5.73 15.91
CA GLU A 131 -10.91 -6.59 16.70
C GLU A 131 -11.84 -5.76 17.59
N PHE A 132 -13.12 -6.16 17.67
CA PHE A 132 -14.11 -5.52 18.54
C PHE A 132 -15.31 -6.43 18.81
N ILE A 133 -16.04 -6.14 19.89
CA ILE A 133 -17.30 -6.81 20.19
C ILE A 133 -18.37 -6.35 19.22
N THR A 134 -19.09 -7.28 18.60
CA THR A 134 -20.14 -7.01 17.62
C THR A 134 -21.49 -7.54 18.05
N GLU A 135 -22.55 -6.90 17.59
CA GLU A 135 -23.94 -7.39 17.72
C GLU A 135 -24.23 -8.54 16.74
N GLY A 136 -23.39 -8.71 15.71
CA GLY A 136 -23.50 -9.82 14.77
C GLY A 136 -22.75 -9.62 13.45
N VAL A 137 -23.14 -10.40 12.45
CA VAL A 137 -22.52 -10.44 11.12
C VAL A 137 -22.68 -9.09 10.41
N THR A 138 -23.87 -8.49 10.43
CA THR A 138 -24.17 -7.25 9.70
C THR A 138 -23.37 -6.06 10.23
N ALA A 139 -23.25 -5.92 11.56
CA ALA A 139 -22.48 -4.85 12.18
C ALA A 139 -20.98 -5.02 11.90
N CYS A 140 -20.45 -6.24 12.00
CA CYS A 140 -19.06 -6.55 11.67
C CYS A 140 -18.75 -6.25 10.19
N GLY A 141 -19.62 -6.71 9.28
CA GLY A 141 -19.50 -6.43 7.84
C GLY A 141 -19.57 -4.94 7.52
N SER A 142 -20.51 -4.19 8.12
CA SER A 142 -20.63 -2.75 7.92
C SER A 142 -19.38 -1.98 8.36
N THR A 143 -18.73 -2.44 9.44
CA THR A 143 -17.44 -1.88 9.88
C THR A 143 -16.33 -2.27 8.90
N CYS A 144 -16.27 -3.52 8.44
CA CYS A 144 -15.30 -3.95 7.43
C CYS A 144 -15.40 -3.13 6.13
N ILE A 145 -16.61 -2.77 5.69
CA ILE A 145 -16.80 -1.92 4.51
C ILE A 145 -16.12 -0.56 4.68
N LYS A 146 -16.17 0.00 5.89
CA LYS A 146 -15.62 1.33 6.22
C LYS A 146 -14.14 1.27 6.58
N GLU A 147 -13.61 0.11 6.95
CA GLU A 147 -12.23 -0.07 7.37
C GLU A 147 -11.29 -0.20 6.16
N PRO A 148 -10.36 0.76 5.96
CA PRO A 148 -9.39 0.67 4.88
C PRO A 148 -8.58 -0.63 4.97
N GLY A 149 -8.52 -1.36 3.85
CA GLY A 149 -7.78 -2.62 3.77
C GLY A 149 -8.53 -3.86 4.27
N CYS A 150 -9.75 -3.74 4.82
CA CYS A 150 -10.54 -4.92 5.19
C CYS A 150 -11.08 -5.66 3.95
N ARG A 151 -10.90 -6.99 3.94
CA ARG A 151 -11.23 -7.92 2.84
C ARG A 151 -12.08 -9.10 3.29
N SER A 152 -11.98 -9.50 4.55
CA SER A 152 -12.81 -10.54 5.14
C SER A 152 -12.93 -10.30 6.65
N PHE A 153 -13.72 -11.12 7.35
CA PHE A 153 -13.79 -11.05 8.80
C PHE A 153 -14.18 -12.40 9.42
N ASN A 154 -13.73 -12.61 10.65
CA ASN A 154 -14.16 -13.70 11.51
C ASN A 154 -15.24 -13.20 12.48
N ILE A 155 -16.21 -14.05 12.79
CA ILE A 155 -17.12 -13.93 13.93
C ILE A 155 -16.83 -15.09 14.86
N LYS A 156 -16.28 -14.80 16.04
CA LYS A 156 -16.04 -15.79 17.09
C LYS A 156 -17.04 -15.62 18.22
N ASN A 157 -17.32 -16.70 18.95
CA ASN A 157 -17.93 -16.60 20.26
C ASN A 157 -16.87 -16.19 21.29
N GLY A 158 -17.14 -15.15 22.06
CA GLY A 158 -16.40 -14.79 23.28
C GLY A 158 -17.25 -14.98 24.53
N ASP A 159 -16.93 -14.27 25.62
CA ASP A 159 -17.59 -14.30 26.93
C ASP A 159 -19.08 -13.85 26.88
N GLY A 160 -19.94 -14.67 26.27
CA GLY A 160 -21.36 -14.37 26.05
C GLY A 160 -21.63 -13.30 24.98
N LYS A 161 -20.61 -12.79 24.30
CA LYS A 161 -20.72 -11.78 23.23
C LYS A 161 -20.00 -12.25 21.97
N LYS A 162 -20.42 -11.77 20.80
CA LYS A 162 -19.76 -12.07 19.52
C LYS A 162 -18.56 -11.15 19.34
N LEU A 163 -17.43 -11.72 18.95
CA LEU A 163 -16.19 -11.01 18.65
C LEU A 163 -16.02 -10.94 17.13
N CYS A 164 -15.88 -9.74 16.60
CA CYS A 164 -15.56 -9.48 15.19
C CYS A 164 -14.06 -9.26 15.05
N GLN A 165 -13.42 -10.02 14.15
CA GLN A 165 -12.02 -9.79 13.76
C GLN A 165 -11.99 -9.45 12.26
N LEU A 166 -11.70 -8.20 11.94
CA LEU A 166 -11.53 -7.73 10.56
C LEU A 166 -10.19 -8.19 10.01
N ASN A 167 -10.17 -8.69 8.79
CA ASN A 167 -8.98 -9.24 8.16
C ASN A 167 -8.62 -8.50 6.86
N ASN A 168 -7.32 -8.39 6.57
CA ASN A 168 -6.81 -7.78 5.32
C ASN A 168 -6.57 -8.77 4.17
N SER A 169 -7.01 -10.03 4.32
CA SER A 169 -6.84 -11.07 3.31
C SER A 169 -8.10 -11.88 3.05
N THR A 170 -8.05 -12.80 2.10
CA THR A 170 -9.16 -13.66 1.64
C THR A 170 -8.76 -15.14 1.64
N SER A 171 -9.75 -16.01 1.56
CA SER A 171 -9.60 -17.46 1.50
C SER A 171 -8.79 -17.88 0.28
N SER A 172 -8.98 -17.20 -0.85
CA SER A 172 -8.27 -17.45 -2.10
C SER A 172 -6.79 -17.12 -2.01
N LYS A 173 -6.42 -16.11 -1.23
CA LYS A 173 -5.05 -15.59 -1.12
C LYS A 173 -4.22 -16.35 -0.09
N ASP A 174 -4.81 -16.69 1.06
CA ASP A 174 -4.10 -17.29 2.19
C ASP A 174 -4.81 -18.58 2.70
N LYS A 175 -4.97 -19.56 1.80
CA LYS A 175 -5.65 -20.84 2.08
C LYS A 175 -5.08 -21.60 3.27
N ASP A 176 -3.76 -21.56 3.44
CA ASP A 176 -3.03 -22.32 4.48
C ASP A 176 -3.09 -21.64 5.86
N LYS A 177 -3.72 -20.47 5.96
CA LYS A 177 -3.85 -19.68 7.20
C LYS A 177 -5.17 -19.90 7.91
N PHE A 178 -5.98 -20.85 7.45
CA PHE A 178 -7.22 -21.26 8.12
C PHE A 178 -6.92 -22.33 9.17
N GLN A 179 -7.30 -22.07 10.41
CA GLN A 179 -7.20 -23.06 11.48
C GLN A 179 -8.58 -23.41 12.01
N THR A 180 -8.81 -24.70 12.23
CA THR A 180 -9.95 -25.18 13.03
C THR A 180 -9.73 -24.72 14.46
N ILE A 181 -10.63 -23.91 14.97
CA ILE A 181 -10.59 -23.49 16.36
C ILE A 181 -11.58 -24.32 17.18
N ALA A 182 -11.28 -24.52 18.48
CA ALA A 182 -12.15 -25.27 19.39
C ALA A 182 -13.50 -24.55 19.62
N ASP A 183 -13.50 -23.22 19.51
CA ASP A 183 -14.67 -22.38 19.64
C ASP A 183 -15.38 -22.16 18.30
N PHE A 184 -16.65 -21.78 18.33
CA PHE A 184 -17.39 -21.48 17.12
C PHE A 184 -16.81 -20.27 16.38
N CYS A 185 -16.58 -20.42 15.08
CA CYS A 185 -16.11 -19.38 14.17
C CYS A 185 -16.91 -19.39 12.88
N ILE A 186 -17.32 -18.20 12.44
CA ILE A 186 -17.80 -17.95 11.10
C ILE A 186 -16.81 -17.05 10.38
N TYR A 187 -16.36 -17.49 9.21
CA TYR A 187 -15.59 -16.68 8.29
C TYR A 187 -16.46 -16.16 7.13
N LEU A 188 -16.37 -14.86 6.83
CA LEU A 188 -17.03 -14.25 5.68
C LEU A 188 -16.05 -13.36 4.92
N GLU A 189 -16.17 -13.30 3.60
CA GLU A 189 -15.31 -12.49 2.74
C GLU A 189 -16.08 -11.83 1.60
N GLU A 190 -15.45 -10.85 0.96
CA GLU A 190 -16.01 -10.21 -0.23
C GLU A 190 -16.39 -11.25 -1.29
N CYS A 191 -17.65 -11.23 -1.74
CA CYS A 191 -18.07 -12.08 -2.85
C CYS A 191 -17.37 -11.62 -4.14
N ILE A 192 -16.83 -12.56 -4.91
CA ILE A 192 -16.37 -12.28 -6.28
C ILE A 192 -17.63 -12.31 -7.15
N GLY A 193 -18.03 -11.14 -7.67
CA GLY A 193 -19.10 -11.01 -8.67
C GLY A 193 -18.68 -11.45 -10.06
#